data_AF-A0ABD0NG41-F1
#
_entry.id   AF-A0ABD0NG41-F1
#
_cell.length_a   1.000
_cell.length_b   1.000
_cell.length_c   1.000
_cell.angle_alpha   90.00
_cell.angle_beta   90.00
_cell.angle_gamma   90.00
#
_symmetry.space_group_name_H-M   'P 1'
#
loop_
_entity.id
_entity.type
_entity.pdbx_description
1 polymer ?
#
loop_
_entity_poly.entity_id
_entity_poly.type
_entity_poly.pdbx_seq_one_letter_code
_entity_poly.pdbx_strand_id
1 'polypeptide(L)' 'IVGLNTNIDFLLSLSGHPEFEAGNVHTSFIPQHYDQLFPAAQRPSGEVLCQAALGLLLHEKRHTETYRNQTS' A
#
# COMPACT_ATOMS: atom_id res chain seq x y z
N ILE A 1 7.08 7.48 1.88
CA ILE A 1 8.42 8.12 1.85
C ILE A 1 8.65 8.57 0.42
N VAL A 2 8.86 9.86 0.19
CA VAL A 2 9.07 10.42 -1.16
C VAL A 2 10.55 10.83 -1.29
N GLY A 3 11.20 10.46 -2.39
CA GLY A 3 12.66 10.60 -2.56
C GLY A 3 13.29 9.39 -3.27
N LEU A 4 14.47 8.95 -2.80
CA LEU A 4 15.19 7.78 -3.31
C LEU A 4 14.40 6.48 -3.13
N ASN A 5 14.70 5.49 -3.98
CA ASN A 5 14.20 4.13 -3.81
C ASN A 5 14.74 3.53 -2.50
N THR A 6 13.85 2.97 -1.66
CA THR A 6 14.20 2.38 -0.37
C THR A 6 13.64 0.97 -0.28
N ASN A 7 14.27 0.11 0.52
CA ASN A 7 13.81 -1.25 0.80
C ASN A 7 12.73 -1.31 1.90
N ILE A 8 12.10 -0.19 2.25
CA ILE A 8 11.18 -0.12 3.41
C ILE A 8 9.94 -0.99 3.20
N ASP A 9 9.35 -0.98 2.00
CA ASP A 9 8.19 -1.83 1.70
C ASP A 9 8.56 -3.31 1.77
N PHE A 10 9.77 -3.68 1.33
CA PHE A 10 10.30 -5.03 1.50
C PHE A 10 10.47 -5.39 2.98
N LEU A 11 11.05 -4.51 3.79
CA LEU A 11 11.24 -4.77 5.22
C LEU A 11 9.91 -4.88 5.98
N LEU A 12 8.90 -4.09 5.60
CA LEU A 12 7.55 -4.21 6.15
C LEU A 12 6.92 -5.56 5.80
N SER A 13 6.98 -5.97 4.52
CA SER A 13 6.51 -7.28 4.06
C SER A 13 7.23 -8.43 4.78
N LEU A 14 8.57 -8.37 4.84
CA LEU A 14 9.41 -9.36 5.52
C LEU A 14 9.04 -9.49 7.00
N SER A 15 8.85 -8.36 7.70
CA SER A 15 8.55 -8.35 9.13
C SER A 15 7.22 -9.02 9.48
N GLY A 16 6.25 -9.02 8.54
CA GLY A 16 4.96 -9.69 8.70
C GLY A 16 4.88 -11.08 8.08
N HIS A 17 5.99 -11.64 7.57
CA HIS A 17 5.99 -12.99 7.01
C HIS A 17 5.91 -14.03 8.15
N PRO A 18 4.99 -15.02 8.11
CA PRO A 18 4.78 -15.94 9.23
C PRO A 18 6.04 -16.69 9.69
N GLU A 19 6.84 -17.20 8.75
CA GLU A 19 8.11 -17.87 9.09
C GLU A 19 9.17 -16.91 9.66
N PHE A 20 9.11 -15.62 9.31
CA PHE A 20 10.01 -14.61 9.87
C PHE A 20 9.60 -14.29 11.31
N GLU A 21 8.30 -14.10 11.58
CA GLU A 21 7.75 -13.90 12.93
C GLU A 21 8.03 -15.11 13.85
N ALA A 22 7.94 -16.33 13.32
CA ALA A 22 8.25 -17.55 14.06
C ALA A 22 9.76 -17.75 14.34
N GLY A 23 10.64 -16.92 13.75
CA GLY A 23 12.09 -17.06 13.86
C GLY A 23 12.69 -18.21 13.02
N ASN A 24 11.92 -18.77 12.09
CA ASN A 24 12.35 -19.84 11.18
C ASN A 24 13.18 -19.25 10.02
N VAL A 25 14.29 -18.58 10.35
CA VAL A 25 15.12 -17.86 9.39
C VAL A 25 16.48 -18.51 9.21
N HIS A 26 16.94 -18.56 7.95
CA HIS A 26 18.27 -19.03 7.57
C HIS A 26 18.76 -18.27 6.33
N THR A 27 20.01 -18.49 5.92
CA THR A 27 20.65 -17.76 4.81
C THR A 27 19.99 -17.96 3.45
N SER A 28 19.08 -18.93 3.32
CA SER A 28 18.30 -19.20 2.10
C SER A 28 16.83 -18.78 2.21
N PHE A 29 16.43 -18.10 3.29
CA PHE A 29 15.05 -17.70 3.54
C PHE A 29 14.45 -16.86 2.39
N ILE A 30 15.17 -15.82 1.96
CA ILE A 30 14.68 -14.92 0.90
C ILE A 30 14.50 -15.65 -0.43
N PRO A 31 15.48 -16.44 -0.94
CA PRO A 31 15.27 -17.26 -2.13
C PRO A 31 14.10 -18.25 -2.03
N GLN A 32 13.89 -18.86 -0.85
CA GLN A 32 12.84 -19.85 -0.64
C GLN A 32 11.43 -19.23 -0.59
N HIS A 33 11.31 -18.03 -0.03
CA HIS A 33 10.05 -17.29 0.13
C HIS A 33 9.90 -16.15 -0.87
N TYR A 34 10.63 -16.18 -1.99
CA TYR A 34 10.77 -15.06 -2.90
C TYR A 34 9.41 -14.57 -3.44
N ASP A 35 8.56 -15.48 -3.93
CA ASP A 35 7.25 -15.12 -4.50
C ASP A 35 6.28 -14.53 -3.45
N GLN A 36 6.47 -14.87 -2.18
CA GLN A 36 5.68 -14.34 -1.07
C GLN A 36 6.19 -12.96 -0.64
N LEU A 37 7.50 -12.73 -0.69
CA LEU A 37 8.15 -11.46 -0.35
C LEU A 37 8.07 -10.43 -1.49
N PHE A 38 7.98 -10.90 -2.74
CA PHE A 38 7.90 -10.08 -3.96
C PHE A 38 6.69 -10.50 -4.82
N PRO A 39 5.46 -10.32 -4.31
CA PRO A 39 4.28 -10.70 -5.07
C PRO A 39 4.17 -9.87 -6.36
N ALA A 40 3.70 -10.51 -7.43
CA ALA A 40 3.45 -9.81 -8.68
C ALA A 40 2.43 -8.68 -8.45
N ALA A 41 2.71 -7.50 -9.01
CA ALA A 41 1.80 -6.36 -8.93
C ALA A 41 0.45 -6.73 -9.54
N GLN A 42 -0.61 -6.71 -8.72
CA GLN A 42 -1.96 -6.93 -9.18
C GLN A 42 -2.60 -5.62 -9.60
N ARG A 43 -3.17 -5.61 -10.81
CA ARG A 43 -3.94 -4.45 -11.28
C ARG A 43 -5.25 -4.40 -10.52
N PRO A 44 -5.63 -3.24 -9.93
CA PRO A 44 -6.95 -3.08 -9.35
C PRO A 44 -8.04 -3.35 -10.41
N SER A 45 -9.19 -3.87 -9.98
CA SER A 45 -10.33 -4.02 -10.88
C SER A 45 -10.84 -2.66 -11.36
N GLY A 46 -11.52 -2.63 -12.51
CA GLY A 46 -12.13 -1.40 -13.02
C GLY A 46 -13.12 -0.79 -12.01
N GLU A 47 -13.85 -1.62 -11.28
CA GLU A 47 -14.75 -1.18 -10.22
C GLU A 47 -14.00 -0.47 -9.07
N VAL A 48 -12.91 -1.05 -8.58
CA VAL A 48 -12.07 -0.43 -7.53
C VAL A 48 -11.53 0.92 -8.00
N LEU A 49 -11.11 1.02 -9.26
CA LEU A 49 -10.66 2.29 -9.83
C LEU A 49 -11.79 3.32 -9.90
N CYS A 50 -12.99 2.94 -10.35
CA CYS A 50 -14.16 3.82 -10.38
C CYS A 50 -14.56 4.29 -8.98
N GLN A 51 -14.55 3.39 -7.98
CA GLN A 51 -14.85 3.71 -6.59
C GLN A 51 -13.81 4.67 -6.00
N ALA A 52 -12.51 4.45 -6.26
CA ALA A 52 -11.45 5.36 -5.83
C ALA A 52 -11.61 6.76 -6.45
N ALA A 53 -11.87 6.83 -7.75
CA ALA A 53 -12.11 8.10 -8.44
C ALA A 53 -13.33 8.84 -7.89
N LEU A 54 -14.45 8.15 -7.67
CA LEU A 54 -15.65 8.72 -7.06
C LEU A 54 -15.38 9.19 -5.63
N GLY A 55 -14.66 8.40 -4.83
CA GLY A 55 -14.26 8.75 -3.47
C GLY A 55 -13.44 10.04 -3.42
N LEU A 56 -12.47 10.21 -4.33
CA LEU A 56 -11.67 11.43 -4.45
C LEU A 56 -12.54 12.65 -4.81
N LEU A 57 -13.46 12.51 -5.77
CA LEU A 57 -14.37 13.61 -6.16
C LEU A 57 -15.29 14.03 -5.01
N LEU A 58 -15.86 13.08 -4.29
CA LEU A 58 -16.72 13.36 -3.13
C LEU A 58 -15.94 14.00 -1.98
N HIS A 59 -14.71 13.55 -1.75
CA HIS A 59 -13.82 14.14 -0.75
C HIS A 59 -13.52 15.60 -1.09
N GLU A 60 -13.14 15.89 -2.33
CA GLU A 60 -12.86 17.25 -2.80
C GLU A 60 -14.08 18.17 -2.72
N LYS A 61 -15.25 17.67 -3.12
CA LYS A 61 -16.51 18.41 -3.01
C LYS A 61 -16.79 18.82 -1.57
N ARG A 62 -16.65 17.88 -0.61
CA ARG A 62 -16.87 18.15 0.81
C ARG A 62 -15.88 19.17 1.37
N HIS A 63 -14.61 19.09 0.97
CA HIS A 63 -13.60 20.08 1.33
C HIS A 63 -13.99 21.47 0.80
N THR A 64 -14.34 21.57 -0.48
CA THR A 64 -14.77 22.83 -1.11
C THR A 64 -16.00 23.45 -0.44
N GLU A 65 -17.02 22.63 -0.14
CA GLU A 65 -18.23 23.08 0.56
C GLU A 65 -17.91 23.61 1.97
N THR A 66 -16.99 22.95 2.68
CA THR A 66 -16.53 23.38 4.01
C THR A 66 -15.86 24.75 3.94
N TYR A 67 -14.96 24.96 2.97
CA TYR A 67 -14.33 26.27 2.76
C TYR A 67 -15.35 27.37 2.43
N ARG A 68 -16.31 27.09 1.55
CA ARG A 68 -17.34 28.07 1.17
C ARG A 68 -18.19 28.50 2.36
N ASN A 69 -18.56 27.56 3.22
CA ASN A 69 -19.39 27.82 4.40
C ASN A 69 -18.63 28.53 5.54
N GLN A 70 -17.29 28.48 5.57
CA GLN A 70 -16.47 29.20 6.55
C GLN A 70 -16.16 30.64 6.13
N THR A 71 -16.24 30.95 4.83
CA THR A 71 -15.91 32.27 4.27
C THR A 71 -17.14 33.14 4.05
N SER A 72 -18.34 32.64 4.38
CA SER A 72 -19.62 33.37 4.35
C SER A 72 -20.05 33.73 5.77
#